data_AF-A0A967NWF4-F1
#
_entry.id   AF-A0A967NWF4-F1
#
_cell.length_a   1.000
_cell.length_b   1.000
_cell.length_c   1.000
_cell.angle_alpha   90.00
_cell.angle_beta   90.00
_cell.angle_gamma   90.00
#
_symmetry.space_group_name_H-M   'P 1'
#
loop_
_entity.id
_entity.type
_entity.pdbx_description
1 polymer ?
#
loop_
_entity_poly.entity_id
_entity_poly.type
_entity_poly.pdbx_seq_one_letter_code
_entity_poly.pdbx_strand_id
1 'polypeptide(L)' 'VPTFRGQEGLWQNYRPEELATPEAFWKDPKLVWEWYDWRRNAVKDAKPNPGHYALAELEHYVQKITLITQNIDG' A
#
# COMPACT_ATOMS: atom_id res chain seq x y z
N VAL A 1 2.78 -3.20 -7.76
CA VAL A 1 2.17 -2.20 -6.86
C VAL A 1 3.04 -0.94 -6.90
N PRO A 2 2.49 0.23 -7.27
CA PRO A 2 3.26 1.46 -7.34
C PRO A 2 3.68 1.94 -5.94
N THR A 3 4.83 2.60 -5.85
CA THR A 3 5.28 3.23 -4.60
C THR A 3 4.55 4.56 -4.37
N PHE A 4 4.57 5.05 -3.14
CA PHE A 4 4.05 6.39 -2.84
C PHE A 4 5.00 7.50 -3.27
N ARG A 5 6.32 7.29 -3.11
CA ARG A 5 7.39 8.23 -3.46
C ARG A 5 8.34 7.59 -4.48
N GLY A 6 9.09 8.40 -5.22
CA GLY A 6 10.00 7.95 -6.28
C GLY A 6 9.55 8.45 -7.66
N GLN A 7 10.29 8.07 -8.71
CA GLN A 7 10.11 8.57 -10.08
C GLN A 7 8.69 8.33 -10.65
N GLU A 8 8.03 7.24 -10.25
CA GLU A 8 6.66 6.89 -10.63
C GLU A 8 5.71 6.86 -9.42
N GLY A 9 6.06 7.60 -8.36
CA GLY A 9 5.33 7.58 -7.10
C GLY A 9 3.95 8.25 -7.18
N LEU A 10 2.95 7.68 -6.51
CA LEU A 10 1.58 8.22 -6.50
C LEU A 10 1.50 9.69 -6.05
N TRP A 11 2.38 10.13 -5.14
CA TRP A 11 2.41 11.51 -4.66
C TRP A 11 2.96 12.55 -5.63
N GLN A 12 3.40 12.14 -6.82
CA GLN A 12 3.68 13.10 -7.90
C GLN A 12 2.40 13.57 -8.60
N ASN A 13 1.38 12.71 -8.66
CA ASN A 13 0.16 12.96 -9.42
C ASN A 13 -1.04 13.29 -8.53
N TYR A 14 -0.94 12.96 -7.23
CA TYR A 14 -1.99 13.18 -6.25
C TYR A 14 -1.42 13.86 -5.01
N ARG A 15 -2.19 14.74 -4.38
CA ARG A 15 -1.78 15.41 -3.14
C ARG A 15 -2.19 14.58 -1.93
N PRO A 16 -1.26 14.11 -1.08
CA PRO A 16 -1.60 13.33 0.10
C PRO A 16 -2.58 14.03 1.04
N GLU A 17 -2.49 15.35 1.16
CA GLU A 17 -3.32 16.15 2.06
C GLU A 17 -4.81 16.16 1.65
N GLU A 18 -5.10 15.81 0.40
CA GLU A 18 -6.45 15.77 -0.17
C GLU A 18 -7.04 14.34 -0.16
N LEU A 19 -6.25 13.32 0.22
CA LEU A 19 -6.64 11.92 0.06
C LEU A 19 -6.37 11.03 1.27
N ALA A 20 -5.33 11.31 2.06
CA ALA A 20 -4.82 10.43 3.11
C ALA A 20 -4.76 11.11 4.48
N THR A 21 -5.74 11.98 4.77
CA THR A 21 -5.94 12.62 6.07
C THR A 21 -7.38 12.45 6.54
N PRO A 22 -7.65 12.42 7.87
CA PRO A 22 -9.01 12.44 8.38
C PRO A 22 -9.80 13.63 7.85
N GLU A 23 -9.19 14.81 7.80
CA GLU A 23 -9.81 16.06 7.34
C GLU A 23 -10.25 15.97 5.88
N ALA A 24 -9.44 15.36 5.00
CA ALA A 24 -9.81 15.12 3.61
C ALA A 24 -11.02 14.19 3.49
N PHE A 25 -11.04 13.12 4.29
CA PHE A 25 -12.17 12.19 4.31
C PHE A 25 -13.47 12.87 4.80
N TRP A 26 -13.39 13.72 5.82
CA TRP A 26 -14.56 14.48 6.28
C TRP A 26 -15.04 15.51 5.26
N LYS A 27 -14.10 16.12 4.51
CA LYS A 27 -14.40 17.13 3.48
C LYS A 27 -15.04 16.52 2.24
N ASP A 28 -14.50 15.42 1.72
CA ASP A 28 -15.02 14.71 0.55
C ASP A 28 -14.80 13.20 0.68
N PRO A 29 -15.70 12.48 1.37
CA PRO A 29 -15.54 11.04 1.59
C PRO A 29 -15.66 10.26 0.29
N LYS A 30 -16.39 10.77 -0.72
CA LYS A 30 -16.57 10.08 -1.99
C LYS A 30 -15.26 10.03 -2.76
N LEU A 31 -14.57 11.16 -2.89
CA LEU A 31 -13.27 11.23 -3.55
C LEU A 31 -12.25 10.29 -2.90
N VAL A 32 -12.17 10.32 -1.55
CA VAL A 32 -11.26 9.45 -0.82
C VAL A 32 -11.60 7.98 -1.03
N TRP A 33 -12.90 7.62 -0.98
CA TRP A 33 -13.34 6.25 -1.26
C TRP A 33 -13.00 5.79 -2.68
N GLU A 34 -13.27 6.60 -3.70
CA GLU A 34 -12.96 6.28 -5.10
C GLU A 34 -11.44 6.08 -5.30
N TRP A 35 -10.61 6.88 -4.64
CA TRP A 35 -9.16 6.73 -4.68
C TRP A 35 -8.69 5.42 -4.03
N TYR A 36 -9.21 5.08 -2.84
CA TYR A 36 -8.87 3.81 -2.19
C TYR A 36 -9.44 2.61 -2.93
N ASP A 37 -10.60 2.73 -3.58
CA ASP A 37 -11.16 1.67 -4.41
C ASP A 37 -10.32 1.39 -5.65
N TRP A 38 -9.87 2.46 -6.34
CA TRP A 38 -8.90 2.33 -7.43
C TRP A 38 -7.62 1.62 -6.95
N ARG A 39 -7.08 2.00 -5.78
CA ARG A 39 -5.88 1.33 -5.22
C ARG A 39 -6.13 -0.14 -4.90
N ARG A 40 -7.29 -0.49 -4.31
CA ARG A 40 -7.67 -1.89 -4.06
C ARG A 40 -7.70 -2.69 -5.36
N ASN A 41 -8.32 -2.15 -6.40
CA ASN A 41 -8.34 -2.80 -7.70
C ASN A 41 -6.94 -2.94 -8.32
N ALA A 42 -6.06 -1.95 -8.14
CA ALA A 42 -4.68 -2.00 -8.64
C ALA A 42 -3.80 -3.07 -7.94
N VAL A 43 -4.12 -3.47 -6.71
CA VAL A 43 -3.40 -4.52 -5.98
C VAL A 43 -4.11 -5.88 -6.01
N LYS A 44 -5.39 -5.92 -6.40
CA LYS A 44 -6.24 -7.12 -6.36
C LYS A 44 -5.63 -8.35 -7.02
N ASP A 45 -5.05 -8.17 -8.21
CA ASP A 45 -4.47 -9.27 -9.00
C ASP A 45 -2.93 -9.33 -8.88
N ALA A 46 -2.34 -8.48 -8.02
CA ALA A 46 -0.91 -8.48 -7.80
C ALA A 46 -0.49 -9.78 -7.11
N LYS A 47 0.65 -10.34 -7.53
CA LYS A 47 1.26 -11.49 -6.88
C LYS A 47 2.43 -11.05 -6.00
N PRO A 48 2.70 -11.77 -4.89
CA PRO A 48 3.93 -11.57 -4.13
C PRO A 48 5.14 -11.68 -5.05
N ASN A 49 6.11 -10.80 -4.85
CA ASN A 49 7.40 -10.86 -5.56
C ASN A 49 8.41 -11.71 -4.77
N PRO A 50 9.60 -12.01 -5.32
CA PRO A 50 10.62 -12.81 -4.63
C PRO A 50 11.01 -12.31 -3.23
N GLY A 51 10.95 -11.00 -2.96
CA GLY A 51 11.23 -10.46 -1.63
C GLY A 51 10.18 -10.88 -0.59
N HIS A 52 8.90 -10.94 -0.98
CA HIS A 52 7.84 -11.43 -0.11
C HIS A 52 8.01 -12.93 0.17
N TYR A 53 8.34 -13.72 -0.87
CA TYR A 53 8.59 -15.15 -0.71
C TYR A 53 9.80 -15.41 0.18
N ALA A 54 10.89 -14.65 0.02
CA ALA A 54 12.08 -14.79 0.86
C ALA A 54 11.78 -14.52 2.35
N LEU A 55 10.94 -13.52 2.65
CA LEU A 55 10.50 -13.24 4.03
C LEU A 55 9.65 -14.37 4.60
N ALA A 56 8.76 -14.97 3.79
CA ALA A 56 7.98 -16.13 4.18
C ALA A 56 8.88 -17.36 4.40
N GLU A 57 9.86 -17.57 3.53
CA GLU A 57 10.81 -18.68 3.64
C GLU A 57 11.69 -18.55 4.89
N LEU A 58 12.07 -17.33 5.26
CA LEU A 58 12.86 -17.05 6.46
C LEU A 58 12.21 -17.57 7.74
N GLU A 59 10.88 -17.61 7.81
CA GLU A 59 10.14 -18.16 8.96
C GLU A 59 10.50 -19.63 9.24
N HIS A 60 10.90 -20.40 8.22
CA HIS A 60 11.31 -21.79 8.38
C HIS A 60 12.73 -21.96 8.92
N TYR A 61 13.56 -20.92 8.88
CA TYR A 61 14.97 -20.96 9.27
C TYR A 61 15.25 -20.36 10.66
N VAL A 62 14.27 -19.70 11.28
CA VAL A 62 14.42 -19.05 12.58
C VAL A 62 13.34 -19.51 13.56
N GLN A 63 13.65 -19.54 14.86
CA GLN A 63 12.68 -19.98 15.88
C GLN A 63 11.46 -19.03 16.00
N LYS A 64 11.65 -17.74 15.69
CA LYS A 64 10.59 -16.74 15.71
C LYS A 64 10.95 -15.59 14.79
N ILE A 65 9.98 -15.16 13.98
CA ILE A 65 10.05 -13.93 13.20
C ILE A 65 8.88 -13.02 13.59
N THR A 66 9.05 -11.72 13.40
CA THR A 66 7.96 -10.75 13.47
C THR A 66 8.12 -9.79 12.30
N LEU A 67 7.18 -9.84 11.36
CA LEU A 67 7.17 -8.96 10.21
C LEU A 67 6.35 -7.70 10.52
N ILE A 68 7.03 -6.55 10.55
CA ILE A 68 6.41 -5.24 10.69
C ILE A 68 6.47 -4.56 9.32
N THR A 69 5.31 -4.21 8.77
CA THR A 69 5.21 -3.57 7.44
C THR A 69 4.49 -2.23 7.52
N GLN A 70 4.89 -1.32 6.64
CA GLN A 70 4.18 -0.07 6.38
C GLN A 70 3.24 -0.20 5.16
N ASN A 71 3.34 -1.31 4.43
CA ASN A 71 2.47 -1.58 3.30
C ASN A 71 1.06 -1.87 3.81
N ILE A 72 0.08 -1.48 2.99
CA ILE A 72 -1.34 -1.72 3.27
C ILE A 72 -1.95 -2.71 2.26
N ASP A 73 -1.09 -3.40 1.49
CA ASP A 73 -1.41 -4.55 0.65
C ASP A 73 -1.25 -5.87 1.42
N GLY A 74 -1.89 -6.93 0.92
CA GLY A 74 -2.01 -8.25 1.57
C GLY A 74 -3.46 -8.73 1.58
#